data_AF-A0A1E5L1R5-F1
#
_entry.id   AF-A0A1E5L1R5-F1
#
_cell.length_a   1.000
_cell.length_b   1.000
_cell.length_c   1.000
_cell.angle_alpha   90.00
_cell.angle_beta   90.00
_cell.angle_gamma   90.00
#
_symmetry.space_group_name_H-M   'P 1'
#
loop_
_entity.id
_entity.type
_entity.pdbx_description
1 polymer ?
#
loop_
_entity_poly.entity_id
_entity_poly.type
_entity_poly.pdbx_seq_one_letter_code
_entity_poly.pdbx_strand_id
1 'polypeptide(L)'
;MFNYTDMILSVMQRVEVYNEIFNAISKEVQENSYSQGPNRRGKDTYVFCRNNVSRFFVEEANFRRNLSVYEGKEATQILLQGLDTYKEGVYYWLDALDEKCEVMDEIKYKRGLIGKETSFELINQACKQACEGIESAHSVHKM
;
A
#
# COMPACT_ATOMS: atom_id res chain seq x y z
N MET A 1 -1.82 -24.09 7.92
CA MET A 1 -2.71 -22.97 8.29
C MET A 1 -1.78 -21.83 8.68
N PHE A 2 -1.77 -20.72 7.94
CA PHE A 2 -0.98 -19.55 8.34
C PHE A 2 -1.45 -19.09 9.72
N ASN A 3 -0.54 -18.81 10.65
CA ASN A 3 -0.95 -18.24 11.92
C ASN A 3 -1.43 -16.78 11.66
N TYR A 4 -2.24 -16.24 12.57
CA TYR A 4 -2.82 -14.90 12.42
C TYR A 4 -1.76 -13.81 12.17
N THR A 5 -0.61 -13.92 12.82
CA THR A 5 0.50 -12.99 12.68
C THR A 5 1.17 -13.11 11.29
N ASP A 6 1.40 -14.32 10.80
CA ASP A 6 1.95 -14.56 9.46
C ASP A 6 1.04 -13.98 8.38
N MET A 7 -0.28 -14.04 8.59
CA MET A 7 -1.26 -13.46 7.67
C MET A 7 -1.12 -11.93 7.60
N ILE A 8 -1.01 -11.26 8.76
CA ILE A 8 -0.80 -9.81 8.83
C ILE A 8 0.53 -9.41 8.20
N LEU A 9 1.61 -10.13 8.52
CA LEU A 9 2.93 -9.88 7.93
C LEU A 9 2.95 -10.09 6.41
N SER A 10 2.23 -11.10 5.91
CA SER A 10 2.10 -11.33 4.46
C SER A 10 1.37 -10.18 3.76
N VAL A 11 0.35 -9.59 4.39
CA VAL A 11 -0.33 -8.41 3.85
C VAL A 11 0.63 -7.21 3.79
N MET A 12 1.39 -6.96 4.84
CA MET A 12 2.40 -5.89 4.88
C MET A 12 3.42 -6.02 3.73
N GLN A 13 4.03 -7.20 3.58
CA GLN A 13 5.01 -7.46 2.51
C GLN A 13 4.45 -7.16 1.12
N ARG A 14 3.17 -7.48 0.87
CA ARG A 14 2.54 -7.18 -0.42
C ARG A 14 2.32 -5.68 -0.61
N VAL A 15 1.89 -4.96 0.43
CA VAL A 15 1.74 -3.50 0.36
C VAL A 15 3.09 -2.80 0.13
N GLU A 16 4.18 -3.30 0.72
CA GLU A 16 5.53 -2.80 0.45
C GLU A 16 5.91 -2.91 -1.03
N VAL A 17 5.65 -4.04 -1.67
CA VAL A 17 5.89 -4.22 -3.13
C VAL A 17 5.10 -3.20 -3.95
N TYR A 18 3.81 -2.97 -3.61
CA TYR A 18 3.02 -1.96 -4.33
C TYR A 18 3.54 -0.54 -4.13
N ASN A 19 4.08 -0.23 -2.95
CA ASN A 19 4.70 1.06 -2.68
C ASN A 19 6.02 1.27 -3.42
N GLU A 20 6.82 0.22 -3.61
CA GLU A 20 8.00 0.30 -4.49
C GLU A 20 7.60 0.61 -5.94
N ILE A 21 6.54 -0.04 -6.44
CA ILE A 21 6.00 0.24 -7.77
C ILE A 21 5.52 1.70 -7.85
N PHE A 22 4.81 2.18 -6.84
CA PHE A 22 4.34 3.57 -6.76
C PHE A 22 5.50 4.58 -6.80
N ASN A 23 6.55 4.34 -6.00
CA ASN A 23 7.73 5.20 -5.95
C ASN A 23 8.47 5.22 -7.29
N ALA A 24 8.56 4.07 -7.98
CA ALA A 24 9.14 3.99 -9.31
C ALA A 24 8.37 4.87 -10.32
N ILE A 25 7.03 4.88 -10.27
CA ILE A 25 6.24 5.78 -11.14
C ILE A 25 6.48 7.24 -10.77
N SER A 26 6.45 7.55 -9.47
CA SER A 26 6.61 8.94 -9.01
C SER A 26 7.95 9.52 -9.45
N LYS A 27 9.01 8.71 -9.43
CA LYS A 27 10.32 9.08 -9.95
C LYS A 27 10.31 9.30 -11.46
N GLU A 28 9.73 8.38 -12.23
CA GLU A 28 9.59 8.52 -13.69
C GLU A 28 8.76 9.75 -14.09
N VAL A 29 7.68 10.05 -13.35
CA VAL A 29 6.87 11.27 -13.50
C VAL A 29 7.76 12.50 -13.31
N GLN A 30 8.49 12.58 -12.20
CA GLN A 30 9.35 13.73 -11.88
C GLN A 30 10.48 13.93 -12.88
N GLU A 31 11.13 12.84 -13.33
CA GLU A 31 12.28 12.89 -14.24
C GLU A 31 11.86 13.20 -15.69
N ASN A 32 10.71 12.71 -16.15
CA ASN A 32 10.26 12.91 -17.53
C ASN A 32 9.41 14.17 -17.76
N SER A 33 8.80 14.74 -16.72
CA SER A 33 8.07 16.03 -16.79
C SER A 33 8.93 17.19 -17.32
N TYR A 34 10.26 17.04 -17.27
CA TYR A 34 11.22 18.07 -17.70
C TYR A 34 11.76 17.90 -19.14
N SER A 35 11.40 16.84 -19.87
CA SER A 35 11.97 16.56 -21.20
C SER A 35 10.97 16.79 -22.35
N GLN A 36 11.31 17.72 -23.26
CA GLN A 36 10.52 18.05 -24.45
C GLN A 36 10.52 16.89 -25.46
N GLY A 37 9.49 16.04 -25.42
CA GLY A 37 9.19 15.06 -26.47
C GLY A 37 8.35 13.89 -25.97
N PRO A 38 7.60 13.18 -26.84
CA PRO A 38 6.81 12.02 -26.45
C PRO A 38 7.76 10.86 -26.04
N ASN A 39 8.06 10.74 -24.74
CA ASN A 39 8.85 9.64 -24.21
C ASN A 39 8.00 8.36 -24.12
N ARG A 40 7.99 7.58 -25.21
CA ARG A 40 7.24 6.31 -25.32
C ARG A 40 7.57 5.33 -24.20
N ARG A 41 8.84 5.30 -23.73
CA ARG A 41 9.28 4.43 -22.63
C ARG A 41 8.69 4.85 -21.29
N GLY A 42 8.65 6.16 -21.00
CA GLY A 42 8.00 6.69 -19.80
C GLY A 42 6.49 6.37 -19.77
N LYS A 43 5.82 6.48 -20.92
CA LYS A 43 4.40 6.10 -21.06
C LYS A 43 4.17 4.59 -20.81
N ASP A 44 5.01 3.72 -21.38
CA ASP A 44 4.88 2.28 -21.20
C ASP A 44 5.11 1.87 -19.74
N THR A 45 6.11 2.47 -19.07
CA THR A 45 6.37 2.26 -17.63
C THR A 45 5.19 2.73 -16.79
N TYR A 46 4.63 3.91 -17.07
CA TYR A 46 3.44 4.42 -16.38
C TYR A 46 2.24 3.49 -16.54
N VAL A 47 1.92 3.06 -17.77
CA VAL A 47 0.80 2.14 -18.03
C VAL A 47 1.01 0.81 -17.31
N PHE A 48 2.23 0.24 -17.39
CA PHE A 48 2.57 -1.00 -16.70
C PHE A 48 2.36 -0.87 -15.19
N CYS A 49 2.92 0.17 -14.58
CA CYS A 49 2.84 0.33 -13.14
C CYS A 49 1.42 0.72 -12.68
N ARG A 50 0.69 1.58 -13.41
CA ARG A 50 -0.74 1.88 -13.16
C ARG A 50 -1.60 0.62 -13.18
N ASN A 51 -1.35 -0.27 -14.14
CA ASN A 51 -2.05 -1.56 -14.21
C ASN A 51 -1.74 -2.45 -13.00
N ASN A 52 -0.48 -2.50 -12.55
CA ASN A 52 -0.11 -3.27 -11.35
C ASN A 52 -0.68 -2.66 -10.06
N VAL A 53 -0.67 -1.34 -9.92
CA VAL A 53 -1.33 -0.65 -8.82
C VAL A 53 -2.85 -0.86 -8.86
N SER A 54 -3.46 -0.97 -10.05
CA SER A 54 -4.88 -1.32 -10.16
C SER A 54 -5.18 -2.76 -9.73
N ARG A 55 -4.20 -3.69 -9.87
CA ARG A 55 -4.32 -5.06 -9.36
C ARG A 55 -4.36 -5.11 -7.84
N PHE A 56 -3.71 -4.15 -7.16
CA PHE A 56 -3.82 -4.04 -5.69
C PHE A 56 -5.28 -3.99 -5.26
N PHE A 57 -6.17 -3.27 -5.95
CA PHE A 57 -7.60 -3.20 -5.57
C PHE A 57 -8.30 -4.57 -5.55
N VAL A 58 -7.88 -5.49 -6.42
CA VAL A 58 -8.42 -6.86 -6.47
C VAL A 58 -7.79 -7.72 -5.37
N GLU A 59 -6.49 -7.61 -5.16
CA GLU A 59 -5.79 -8.36 -4.11
C GLU A 59 -6.17 -7.92 -2.70
N GLU A 60 -6.39 -6.63 -2.51
CA GLU A 60 -6.86 -6.01 -1.28
C GLU A 60 -8.21 -6.62 -0.85
N ALA A 61 -9.14 -6.79 -1.79
CA ALA A 61 -10.40 -7.49 -1.54
C ALA A 61 -10.21 -8.98 -1.16
N ASN A 62 -9.12 -9.62 -1.61
CA ASN A 62 -8.75 -10.97 -1.16
C ASN A 62 -8.16 -10.93 0.26
N PHE A 63 -7.33 -9.94 0.60
CA PHE A 63 -6.80 -9.77 1.96
C PHE A 63 -7.93 -9.60 2.97
N ARG A 64 -8.92 -8.75 2.68
CA ARG A 64 -10.09 -8.58 3.55
C ARG A 64 -10.85 -9.87 3.78
N ARG A 65 -11.09 -10.63 2.71
CA ARG A 65 -11.79 -11.92 2.82
C ARG A 65 -11.05 -12.91 3.73
N ASN A 66 -9.72 -12.90 3.70
CA ASN A 66 -8.92 -13.75 4.58
C ASN A 66 -8.92 -13.27 6.03
N LEU A 67 -9.09 -11.96 6.26
CA LEU A 67 -9.09 -11.33 7.58
C LEU A 67 -10.47 -11.29 8.25
N SER A 68 -11.56 -11.61 7.55
CA SER A 68 -12.94 -11.48 8.06
C SER A 68 -13.17 -12.25 9.37
N VAL A 69 -12.54 -13.41 9.53
CA VAL A 69 -12.61 -14.22 10.75
C VAL A 69 -11.90 -13.60 11.96
N TYR A 70 -11.14 -12.52 11.76
CA TYR A 70 -10.36 -11.81 12.77
C TYR A 70 -10.79 -10.35 12.97
N GLU A 71 -11.91 -9.89 12.39
CA GLU A 71 -12.38 -8.50 12.47
C GLU A 71 -12.55 -7.93 13.89
N GLY A 72 -12.74 -8.81 14.88
CA GLY A 72 -12.81 -8.43 16.30
C GLY A 72 -11.45 -8.12 16.93
N LYS A 73 -10.32 -8.39 16.25
CA LYS A 73 -8.98 -8.12 16.78
C LYS A 73 -8.55 -6.70 16.41
N GLU A 74 -8.03 -5.97 17.39
CA GLU A 74 -7.54 -4.60 17.21
C GLU A 74 -6.52 -4.48 16.06
N ALA A 75 -5.52 -5.36 16.01
CA ALA A 75 -4.56 -5.39 14.91
C ALA A 75 -5.20 -5.56 13.53
N THR A 76 -6.32 -6.31 13.42
CA THR A 76 -7.05 -6.44 12.16
C THR A 76 -7.78 -5.16 11.80
N GLN A 77 -8.40 -4.48 12.77
CA GLN A 77 -9.09 -3.21 12.53
C GLN A 77 -8.13 -2.11 12.06
N ILE A 78 -6.97 -2.01 12.72
CA ILE A 78 -5.91 -1.08 12.33
C ILE A 78 -5.40 -1.41 10.92
N LEU A 79 -5.20 -2.70 10.61
CA LEU A 79 -4.76 -3.14 9.28
C LEU A 79 -5.78 -2.76 8.20
N LEU A 80 -7.07 -3.02 8.44
CA LEU A 80 -8.14 -2.67 7.50
C LEU A 80 -8.21 -1.15 7.27
N GLN A 81 -8.08 -0.35 8.32
CA GLN A 81 -7.99 1.11 8.20
C GLN A 81 -6.76 1.54 7.39
N GLY A 82 -5.62 0.90 7.61
CA GLY A 82 -4.41 1.11 6.81
C GLY A 82 -4.62 0.79 5.34
N LEU A 83 -5.25 -0.35 5.02
CA LEU A 83 -5.58 -0.75 3.65
C LEU A 83 -6.57 0.22 2.98
N ASP A 84 -7.57 0.71 3.71
CA ASP A 84 -8.52 1.73 3.22
C ASP A 84 -7.79 3.03 2.89
N THR A 85 -6.93 3.49 3.81
CA THR A 85 -6.14 4.71 3.63
C THR A 85 -5.18 4.59 2.45
N TYR A 86 -4.52 3.44 2.28
CA TYR A 86 -3.61 3.19 1.15
C TYR A 86 -4.39 3.20 -0.17
N LYS A 87 -5.55 2.52 -0.21
CA LYS A 87 -6.43 2.45 -1.38
C LYS A 87 -6.89 3.83 -1.83
N GLU A 88 -7.35 4.65 -0.88
CA GLU A 88 -7.79 6.02 -1.15
C GLU A 88 -6.61 6.90 -1.61
N GLY A 89 -5.45 6.78 -0.96
CA GLY A 89 -4.24 7.51 -1.35
C GLY A 89 -3.79 7.19 -2.77
N VAL A 90 -3.76 5.91 -3.13
CA VAL A 90 -3.48 5.44 -4.48
C VAL A 90 -4.49 6.00 -5.49
N TYR A 91 -5.78 5.99 -5.15
CA TYR A 91 -6.84 6.52 -6.02
C TYR A 91 -6.64 8.01 -6.30
N TYR A 92 -6.47 8.85 -5.26
CA TYR A 92 -6.26 10.28 -5.45
C TYR A 92 -4.99 10.58 -6.26
N TRP A 93 -3.92 9.82 -6.01
CA TRP A 93 -2.67 10.02 -6.74
C TRP A 93 -2.82 9.66 -8.22
N LEU A 94 -3.48 8.56 -8.56
CA LEU A 94 -3.73 8.18 -9.95
C LEU A 94 -4.66 9.17 -10.66
N ASP A 95 -5.70 9.65 -9.97
CA ASP A 95 -6.67 10.63 -10.50
C ASP A 95 -6.06 12.03 -10.69
N ALA A 96 -4.93 12.31 -10.04
CA ALA A 96 -4.19 13.56 -10.19
C ALA A 96 -3.28 13.60 -11.42
N LEU A 97 -3.11 12.49 -12.15
CA LEU A 97 -2.18 12.37 -13.27
C LEU A 97 -2.92 12.24 -14.61
N ASP A 98 -2.39 12.85 -15.67
CA ASP A 98 -2.89 12.64 -17.03
C ASP A 98 -2.19 11.46 -17.76
N GLU A 99 -2.56 11.23 -19.02
CA GLU A 99 -1.97 10.17 -19.86
C GLU A 99 -0.51 10.42 -20.25
N LYS A 100 0.01 11.63 -20.02
CA LYS A 100 1.42 12.01 -20.21
C LYS A 100 2.20 11.98 -18.91
N CYS A 101 1.58 11.52 -17.82
CA CYS A 101 2.19 11.49 -16.48
C CYS A 101 2.42 12.87 -15.89
N GLU A 102 1.70 13.89 -16.36
CA GLU A 102 1.75 15.24 -15.81
C GLU A 102 0.78 15.37 -14.62
N VAL A 103 1.18 16.11 -13.58
CA VAL A 103 0.33 16.38 -12.42
C VAL A 103 -0.71 17.44 -12.80
N MET A 104 -1.97 17.03 -12.91
CA MET A 104 -3.10 17.88 -13.25
C MET A 104 -3.77 18.52 -12.02
N ASP A 105 -3.66 17.86 -10.86
CA ASP A 105 -4.24 18.32 -9.61
C ASP A 105 -3.24 18.13 -8.45
N GLU A 106 -2.52 19.20 -8.11
CA GLU A 106 -1.54 19.16 -7.03
C GLU A 106 -2.14 18.79 -5.66
N ILE A 107 -3.40 19.15 -5.41
CA ILE A 107 -4.05 18.89 -4.12
C ILE A 107 -4.30 17.40 -3.99
N LYS A 108 -4.88 16.76 -5.02
CA LYS A 108 -5.07 15.31 -5.05
C LYS A 108 -3.75 14.57 -5.03
N TYR A 109 -2.76 15.05 -5.78
CA TYR A 109 -1.41 14.46 -5.79
C TYR A 109 -0.80 14.43 -4.39
N LYS A 110 -0.78 15.57 -3.68
CA LYS A 110 -0.27 15.67 -2.31
C LYS A 110 -1.08 14.82 -1.32
N ARG A 111 -2.42 14.83 -1.44
CA ARG A 111 -3.29 13.95 -0.63
C ARG A 111 -2.99 12.48 -0.83
N GLY A 112 -2.75 12.06 -2.06
CA GLY A 112 -2.38 10.69 -2.38
C GLY A 112 -1.07 10.26 -1.74
N LEU A 113 -0.05 11.13 -1.77
CA LEU A 113 1.23 10.90 -1.09
C LEU A 113 1.08 10.79 0.43
N ILE A 114 0.32 11.70 1.05
CA ILE A 114 0.06 11.68 2.50
C ILE A 114 -0.70 10.40 2.89
N GLY A 115 -1.77 10.05 2.16
CA GLY A 115 -2.55 8.84 2.43
C GLY A 115 -1.68 7.58 2.39
N LYS A 116 -0.75 7.51 1.42
CA LYS A 116 0.24 6.43 1.35
C LYS A 116 1.12 6.39 2.60
N GLU A 117 1.71 7.51 3.03
CA GLU A 117 2.56 7.55 4.22
C GLU A 117 1.80 7.15 5.49
N THR A 118 0.64 7.75 5.73
CA THR A 118 -0.22 7.43 6.89
C THR A 118 -0.65 5.97 6.90
N SER A 119 -0.94 5.39 5.72
CA SER A 119 -1.29 3.97 5.65
C SER A 119 -0.16 3.04 6.08
N PHE A 120 1.10 3.37 5.78
CA PHE A 120 2.25 2.58 6.22
C PHE A 120 2.42 2.63 7.73
N GLU A 121 2.16 3.77 8.35
CA GLU A 121 2.19 3.90 9.82
C GLU A 121 1.15 2.99 10.46
N LEU A 122 -0.09 3.00 9.94
CA LEU A 122 -1.17 2.12 10.41
C LEU A 122 -0.84 0.64 10.21
N ILE A 123 -0.37 0.25 9.01
CA ILE A 123 -0.02 -1.15 8.72
C ILE A 123 1.13 -1.62 9.62
N ASN A 124 2.13 -0.78 9.86
CA ASN A 124 3.21 -1.08 10.81
C ASN A 124 2.69 -1.23 12.24
N GLN A 125 1.76 -0.37 12.68
CA GLN A 125 1.12 -0.49 13.98
C GLN A 125 0.34 -1.81 14.10
N ALA A 126 -0.42 -2.19 13.07
CA ALA A 126 -1.13 -3.47 13.03
C ALA A 126 -0.17 -4.65 13.16
N CYS A 127 1.00 -4.61 12.50
CA CYS A 127 2.02 -5.64 12.61
C CYS A 127 2.60 -5.72 14.03
N LYS A 128 2.91 -4.57 14.66
CA LYS A 128 3.37 -4.53 16.04
C LYS A 128 2.34 -5.15 16.99
N GLN A 129 1.08 -4.76 16.87
CA GLN A 129 -0.02 -5.32 17.69
C GLN A 129 -0.21 -6.82 17.46
N ALA A 130 -0.08 -7.29 16.22
CA ALA A 130 -0.16 -8.72 15.90
C ALA A 130 1.03 -9.54 16.44
N CYS A 131 2.21 -8.92 16.53
CA CYS A 131 3.42 -9.50 17.08
C CYS A 131 3.51 -9.41 18.62
N GLU A 132 2.97 -8.36 19.24
CA GLU A 132 2.88 -8.21 20.70
C GLU A 132 1.87 -9.18 21.31
N GLY A 133 0.88 -9.63 20.53
CA GLY A 133 0.03 -10.79 20.86
C GLY A 133 0.75 -12.13 20.82
N ILE A 134 1.99 -12.19 20.34
CA ILE A 134 2.92 -13.27 20.67
C ILE A 134 3.46 -12.92 22.05
N GLU A 135 2.72 -13.28 23.11
CA GLU A 135 3.35 -13.45 24.41
C GLU A 135 4.58 -14.32 24.19
N SER A 136 5.76 -13.72 24.36
CA SER A 136 6.98 -14.38 24.80
C SER A 136 6.84 -15.91 24.86
N ALA A 137 7.09 -16.61 23.75
CA ALA A 137 7.32 -18.06 23.81
C ALA A 137 8.54 -18.40 24.71
N HIS A 138 9.23 -17.38 25.24
CA HIS A 138 10.30 -17.47 26.23
C HIS A 138 9.84 -17.31 27.70
N SER A 139 8.54 -17.17 27.99
CA SER A 139 8.02 -17.15 29.38
C SER A 139 7.45 -18.50 29.84
N VAL A 140 7.44 -19.53 28.98
CA VAL A 140 7.01 -20.89 29.33
C VAL A 140 8.16 -21.76 29.90
N HIS A 141 9.33 -21.17 30.15
CA HIS A 141 10.46 -21.85 30.83
C HIS A 141 10.86 -21.21 32.18
N LYS A 142 9.91 -20.53 32.84
CA LYS A 142 10.04 -20.21 34.27
C LYS A 142 8.80 -20.65 35.03
N MET A 143 8.66 -21.96 35.21
CA MET A 143 8.08 -22.57 36.42
C MET A 143 9.07 -23.61 36.93
#